data_AF-A0A671SNT6-F1
#
_entry.id   AF-A0A671SNT6-F1
#
_cell.length_a   1.000
_cell.length_b   1.000
_cell.length_c   1.000
_cell.angle_alpha   90.00
_cell.angle_beta   90.00
_cell.angle_gamma   90.00
#
_symmetry.space_group_name_H-M   'P 1'
#
loop_
_entity.id
_entity.type
_entity.pdbx_description
1 polymer ?
#
loop_
_entity_poly.entity_id
_entity_poly.type
_entity_poly.pdbx_seq_one_letter_code
_entity_poly.pdbx_strand_id
1 'polypeptide(L)'
;IESKQRFGFCRLTSGCRVCICLLSYIPWFEIYYKMLNTLADYLSKHQESDLNDMLETLHTHPVPKPNTPVNLSVHSYFIAPDINGLPTIPESRNLTEYFVAVDVNNMLHLYASMLHERRIIITSSKLSTLTACVHGSAAMLYPMHWQHIFIPVLPPHLLDYCCAPMPYLVGVHLSLLERVKSRSLEDVVILNVDTNTLESPTDDLHNLPSDVVSSLKSKLKKQSTATGSGVARAFLHAQAALFGSYRDALRYKPRAQSNKTSVCESRMKQHCLQPF
;
A
#
# COMPACT_ATOMS: atom_id res chain seq x y z
N ILE A 1 2.53 -9.69 19.75
CA ILE A 1 3.13 -9.82 18.39
C ILE A 1 1.98 -9.85 17.38
N GLU A 2 1.14 -8.82 17.49
CA GLU A 2 -0.08 -8.61 16.70
C GLU A 2 0.29 -8.37 15.23
N SER A 3 -0.64 -8.55 14.29
CA SER A 3 -0.57 -8.48 12.81
C SER A 3 0.15 -7.26 12.18
N LYS A 4 1.33 -6.91 12.68
CA LYS A 4 2.19 -5.81 12.24
C LYS A 4 3.03 -6.27 11.06
N GLN A 5 3.08 -5.43 10.04
CA GLN A 5 3.80 -5.71 8.80
C GLN A 5 5.31 -5.63 9.01
N ARG A 6 6.04 -6.57 8.40
CA ARG A 6 7.49 -6.47 8.17
C ARG A 6 7.71 -6.26 6.68
N PHE A 7 8.51 -5.27 6.34
CA PHE A 7 8.80 -4.90 4.96
C PHE A 7 10.16 -5.46 4.56
N GLY A 8 10.18 -6.32 3.54
CA GLY A 8 11.40 -6.80 2.89
C GLY A 8 11.73 -5.91 1.70
N PHE A 9 12.68 -5.00 1.87
CA PHE A 9 13.17 -4.14 0.80
C PHE A 9 14.23 -4.91 0.02
N CYS A 10 13.97 -5.17 -1.27
CA CYS A 10 14.82 -6.02 -2.08
C CYS A 10 15.48 -5.23 -3.22
N ARG A 11 16.74 -5.56 -3.52
CA ARG A 11 17.46 -5.16 -4.73
C ARG A 11 17.97 -6.41 -5.43
N LEU A 12 17.40 -6.67 -6.60
CA LEU A 12 17.83 -7.76 -7.48
C LEU A 12 18.97 -7.26 -8.38
N THR A 13 20.06 -8.01 -8.47
CA THR A 13 21.21 -7.65 -9.32
C THR A 13 20.95 -7.96 -10.80
N SER A 14 21.72 -7.32 -11.68
CA SER A 14 21.68 -7.55 -13.13
C SER A 14 21.88 -9.04 -13.42
N GLY A 15 20.91 -9.66 -14.12
CA GLY A 15 20.91 -11.09 -14.41
C GLY A 15 20.10 -11.96 -13.43
N CYS A 16 19.42 -11.38 -12.44
CA CYS A 16 18.49 -12.06 -11.53
C CYS A 16 19.11 -13.21 -10.70
N ARG A 17 20.43 -13.16 -10.44
CA ARG A 17 21.14 -14.23 -9.72
C ARG A 17 21.30 -13.97 -8.22
N VAL A 18 21.41 -12.70 -7.82
CA VAL A 18 21.65 -12.32 -6.43
C VAL A 18 20.61 -11.28 -6.01
N CYS A 19 20.07 -11.44 -4.81
CA CYS A 19 19.14 -10.49 -4.22
C CYS A 19 19.69 -10.03 -2.87
N ILE A 20 19.79 -8.72 -2.68
CA ILE A 20 20.12 -8.11 -1.39
C ILE A 20 18.80 -7.66 -0.76
N CYS A 21 18.57 -8.02 0.51
CA CYS A 21 17.32 -7.71 1.20
C CYS A 21 17.59 -7.09 2.57
N LEU A 22 16.91 -5.99 2.87
CA LEU A 22 16.81 -5.42 4.22
C LEU A 22 15.40 -5.67 4.75
N LEU A 23 15.31 -6.26 5.94
CA LEU A 23 14.03 -6.52 6.62
C LEU A 23 13.84 -5.50 7.75
N SER A 24 12.76 -4.72 7.69
CA SER A 24 12.46 -3.71 8.70
C SER A 24 10.96 -3.61 8.99
N TYR A 25 10.62 -3.18 10.20
CA TYR A 25 9.25 -2.81 10.57
C TYR A 25 8.86 -1.40 10.10
N ILE A 26 9.85 -0.61 9.68
CA ILE A 26 9.67 0.80 9.36
C ILE A 26 9.47 0.95 7.83
N PRO A 27 8.38 1.58 7.35
CA PRO A 27 8.05 1.64 5.93
C PRO A 27 8.81 2.76 5.18
N TRP A 28 10.14 2.82 5.31
CA TRP A 28 10.96 3.84 4.64
C TRP A 28 11.48 3.38 3.27
N PHE A 29 10.56 3.17 2.33
CA PHE A 29 10.85 2.63 1.00
C PHE A 29 11.99 3.37 0.30
N GLU A 30 11.92 4.70 0.20
CA GLU A 30 12.89 5.52 -0.53
C GLU A 30 14.29 5.42 0.07
N ILE A 31 14.38 5.40 1.40
CA ILE A 31 15.64 5.34 2.14
C ILE A 31 16.25 3.95 1.98
N TYR A 32 15.49 2.89 2.25
CA TYR A 32 16.03 1.53 2.16
C TYR A 32 16.41 1.16 0.73
N TYR A 33 15.70 1.63 -0.29
CA TYR A 33 16.13 1.43 -1.69
C TYR A 33 17.45 2.16 -2.01
N LYS A 34 17.65 3.38 -1.52
CA LYS A 34 18.94 4.09 -1.66
C LYS A 34 20.06 3.35 -0.93
N MET A 35 19.80 2.91 0.30
CA MET A 35 20.76 2.12 1.08
C MET A 35 21.15 0.82 0.38
N LEU A 36 20.17 0.07 -0.14
CA LEU A 36 20.44 -1.16 -0.89
C LEU A 36 21.31 -0.92 -2.13
N ASN A 37 21.17 0.24 -2.79
CA ASN A 37 22.05 0.61 -3.90
C ASN A 37 23.49 0.85 -3.42
N THR A 38 23.67 1.58 -2.31
CA THR A 38 24.98 1.81 -1.70
C THR A 38 25.63 0.51 -1.24
N LEU A 39 24.87 -0.36 -0.55
CA LEU A 39 25.35 -1.68 -0.10
C LEU A 39 25.78 -2.55 -1.28
N ALA A 40 25.03 -2.52 -2.38
CA ALA A 40 25.41 -3.25 -3.58
C ALA A 40 26.68 -2.71 -4.24
N ASP A 41 26.89 -1.39 -4.21
CA ASP A 41 28.10 -0.76 -4.71
C ASP A 41 29.32 -1.18 -3.88
N TYR A 42 29.22 -1.15 -2.55
CA TYR A 42 30.28 -1.64 -1.65
C TYR A 42 30.60 -3.12 -1.87
N LEU A 43 29.58 -3.97 -2.04
CA LEU A 43 29.78 -5.39 -2.36
C LEU A 43 30.51 -5.55 -3.71
N SER A 44 30.19 -4.74 -4.70
CA SER A 44 30.84 -4.81 -6.03
C SER A 44 32.28 -4.31 -6.01
N LYS A 45 32.61 -3.39 -5.10
CA LYS A 45 33.95 -2.82 -4.91
C LYS A 45 34.78 -3.57 -3.86
N HIS A 46 34.25 -4.64 -3.27
CA HIS A 46 34.88 -5.39 -2.17
C HIS A 46 35.25 -4.53 -0.94
N GLN A 47 34.42 -3.51 -0.64
CA GLN A 47 34.60 -2.64 0.53
C GLN A 47 33.88 -3.20 1.76
N GLU A 48 34.39 -4.29 2.34
CA GLU A 48 33.73 -4.97 3.46
C GLU A 48 33.69 -4.15 4.76
N SER A 49 34.74 -3.36 5.05
CA SER A 49 34.79 -2.52 6.26
C SER A 49 33.67 -1.47 6.24
N ASP A 50 33.58 -0.68 5.17
CA ASP A 50 32.56 0.38 5.03
C ASP A 50 31.14 -0.19 5.04
N LEU A 51 30.96 -1.40 4.51
CA LEU A 51 29.69 -2.11 4.52
C LEU A 51 29.29 -2.52 5.94
N ASN A 52 30.20 -3.15 6.68
CA ASN A 52 29.93 -3.59 8.05
C ASN A 52 29.68 -2.40 8.99
N ASP A 53 30.50 -1.36 8.89
CA ASP A 53 30.37 -0.13 9.69
C ASP A 53 29.00 0.54 9.47
N MET A 54 28.55 0.61 8.20
CA MET A 54 27.24 1.16 7.86
C MET A 54 26.09 0.31 8.43
N LEU A 55 26.19 -1.02 8.35
CA LEU A 55 25.16 -1.93 8.86
C LEU A 55 25.10 -1.92 10.39
N GLU A 56 26.24 -1.91 11.06
CA GLU A 56 26.33 -1.84 12.52
C GLU A 56 25.78 -0.50 13.03
N THR A 57 26.15 0.61 12.39
CA THR A 57 25.63 1.93 12.71
C THR A 57 24.11 1.96 12.53
N LEU A 58 23.58 1.46 11.41
CA LEU A 58 22.15 1.43 11.15
C LEU A 58 21.39 0.55 12.15
N HIS A 59 21.96 -0.58 12.55
CA HIS A 59 21.32 -1.51 13.47
C HIS A 59 21.28 -0.96 14.91
N THR A 60 22.38 -0.33 15.35
CA THR A 60 22.51 0.19 16.72
C THR A 60 21.86 1.55 16.92
N HIS A 61 21.68 2.33 15.84
CA HIS A 61 21.07 3.65 15.92
C HIS A 61 19.60 3.57 16.40
N PRO A 62 19.20 4.37 17.41
CA PRO A 62 17.81 4.40 17.87
C PRO A 62 16.90 4.92 16.76
N VAL A 63 15.62 4.50 16.75
CA VAL A 63 14.69 4.96 15.72
C VAL A 63 14.55 6.49 15.77
N PRO A 64 14.99 7.23 14.74
CA PRO A 64 14.95 8.68 14.71
C PRO A 64 13.51 9.21 14.69
N LYS A 65 13.33 10.42 15.19
CA LYS A 65 12.05 11.13 15.08
C LYS A 65 11.86 11.62 13.64
N PRO A 66 10.61 11.86 13.20
CA PRO A 66 10.37 12.47 11.90
C PRO A 66 11.14 13.78 11.73
N ASN A 67 11.64 14.01 10.52
CA ASN A 67 12.40 15.19 10.09
C ASN A 67 13.76 15.39 10.78
N THR A 68 14.29 14.37 11.47
CA THR A 68 15.67 14.45 12.02
C THR A 68 16.69 13.87 11.04
N PRO A 69 17.85 14.53 10.84
CA PRO A 69 18.93 13.99 10.03
C PRO A 69 19.62 12.82 10.75
N VAL A 70 19.95 11.78 10.01
CA VAL A 70 20.70 10.61 10.45
C VAL A 70 21.92 10.44 9.55
N ASN A 71 23.09 10.41 10.17
CA ASN A 71 24.36 10.14 9.49
C ASN A 71 24.75 8.69 9.76
N LEU A 72 24.89 7.89 8.71
CA LEU A 72 25.34 6.51 8.82
C LEU A 72 26.83 6.34 8.50
N SER A 73 27.34 7.18 7.60
CA SER A 73 28.77 7.22 7.25
C SER A 73 29.11 8.59 6.66
N VAL A 74 30.39 8.82 6.36
CA VAL A 74 30.89 10.07 5.74
C VAL A 74 30.13 10.42 4.45
N HIS A 75 29.65 9.41 3.71
CA HIS A 75 28.99 9.57 2.41
C HIS A 75 27.50 9.19 2.42
N SER A 76 26.93 8.81 3.58
CA SER A 76 25.54 8.35 3.66
C SER A 76 24.82 9.03 4.81
N TYR A 77 23.93 9.96 4.47
CA TYR A 77 22.98 10.56 5.40
C TYR A 77 21.57 10.57 4.80
N PHE A 78 20.55 10.61 5.66
CA PHE A 78 19.17 10.78 5.26
C PHE A 78 18.37 11.56 6.31
N ILE A 79 17.22 12.10 5.91
CA ILE A 79 16.27 12.72 6.83
C ILE A 79 15.15 11.70 7.06
N ALA A 80 14.88 11.36 8.32
CA ALA A 80 13.81 10.42 8.65
C ALA A 80 12.45 10.99 8.20
N PRO A 81 11.66 10.27 7.37
CA PRO A 81 10.43 10.82 6.80
C PRO A 81 9.31 10.82 7.84
N ASP A 82 8.40 11.78 7.71
CA ASP A 82 7.14 11.74 8.43
C ASP A 82 6.16 10.79 7.76
N ILE A 83 5.91 9.65 8.41
CA ILE A 83 4.99 8.61 7.93
C ILE A 83 3.51 9.01 8.04
N ASN A 84 3.19 10.10 8.73
CA ASN A 84 1.80 10.58 8.87
C ASN A 84 1.39 11.51 7.71
N GLY A 85 2.35 11.99 6.93
CA GLY A 85 2.09 12.82 5.77
C GLY A 85 1.42 12.04 4.63
N LEU A 86 0.68 12.75 3.78
CA LEU A 86 0.16 12.14 2.56
C LEU A 86 1.33 11.85 1.59
N PRO A 87 1.34 10.69 0.92
CA PRO A 87 2.34 10.40 -0.09
C PRO A 87 2.25 11.40 -1.25
N THR A 88 3.41 11.82 -1.75
CA THR A 88 3.53 12.79 -2.84
C THR A 88 4.20 12.16 -4.07
N ILE A 89 3.87 12.65 -5.26
CA ILE A 89 4.51 12.27 -6.53
C ILE A 89 5.48 13.40 -6.93
N PRO A 90 6.76 13.13 -7.25
CA PRO A 90 7.36 11.80 -7.47
C PRO A 90 8.09 11.20 -6.25
N GLU A 91 8.02 11.83 -5.07
CA GLU A 91 8.87 11.45 -3.93
C GLU A 91 8.56 10.04 -3.41
N SER A 92 7.27 9.68 -3.33
CA SER A 92 6.84 8.33 -2.96
C SER A 92 6.90 7.41 -4.17
N ARG A 93 7.81 6.44 -4.13
CA ARG A 93 8.02 5.51 -5.25
C ARG A 93 6.79 4.65 -5.51
N ASN A 94 6.14 4.18 -4.46
CA ASN A 94 4.97 3.28 -4.59
C ASN A 94 3.79 3.99 -5.25
N LEU A 95 3.43 5.19 -4.80
CA LEU A 95 2.33 5.96 -5.38
C LEU A 95 2.65 6.39 -6.82
N THR A 96 3.88 6.83 -7.07
CA THR A 96 4.32 7.27 -8.39
C THR A 96 4.23 6.14 -9.41
N GLU A 97 4.81 4.97 -9.10
CA GLU A 97 4.78 3.82 -9.98
C GLU A 97 3.35 3.29 -10.18
N TYR A 98 2.52 3.27 -9.13
CA TYR A 98 1.11 2.89 -9.23
C TYR A 98 0.33 3.83 -10.17
N PHE A 99 0.50 5.14 -10.02
CA PHE A 99 -0.20 6.13 -10.84
C PHE A 99 0.27 6.13 -12.30
N VAL A 100 1.53 5.80 -12.56
CA VAL A 100 2.08 5.68 -13.92
C VAL A 100 1.64 4.38 -14.59
N ALA A 101 1.55 3.28 -13.83
CA ALA A 101 1.29 1.96 -14.41
C ALA A 101 -0.20 1.62 -14.56
N VAL A 102 -1.07 2.19 -13.72
CA VAL A 102 -2.50 1.83 -13.67
C VAL A 102 -3.37 2.98 -14.15
N ASP A 103 -4.23 2.69 -15.13
CA ASP A 103 -5.19 3.65 -15.67
C ASP A 103 -6.17 4.14 -14.60
N VAL A 104 -6.58 5.40 -14.72
CA VAL A 104 -7.53 6.03 -13.78
C VAL A 104 -8.81 5.20 -13.60
N ASN A 105 -9.34 4.58 -14.66
CA ASN A 105 -10.52 3.72 -14.53
C ASN A 105 -10.24 2.49 -13.66
N ASN A 106 -9.10 1.82 -13.87
CA ASN A 106 -8.70 0.65 -13.08
C ASN A 106 -8.39 1.03 -11.63
N MET A 107 -7.81 2.21 -11.39
CA MET A 107 -7.62 2.73 -10.03
C MET A 107 -8.97 2.89 -9.30
N LEU A 108 -10.01 3.36 -9.98
CA LEU A 108 -11.36 3.49 -9.41
C LEU A 108 -11.99 2.12 -9.12
N HIS A 109 -11.86 1.16 -10.04
CA HIS A 109 -12.35 -0.21 -9.83
C HIS A 109 -11.63 -0.92 -8.68
N LEU A 110 -10.31 -0.80 -8.57
CA LEU A 110 -9.54 -1.32 -7.44
C LEU A 110 -9.99 -0.68 -6.12
N TYR A 111 -10.16 0.64 -6.11
CA TYR A 111 -10.63 1.35 -4.93
C TYR A 111 -12.03 0.87 -4.50
N ALA A 112 -12.97 0.75 -5.44
CA ALA A 112 -14.31 0.22 -5.16
C ALA A 112 -14.27 -1.23 -4.64
N SER A 113 -13.43 -2.08 -5.26
CA SER A 113 -13.25 -3.47 -4.84
C SER A 113 -12.67 -3.58 -3.43
N MET A 114 -11.75 -2.69 -3.05
CA MET A 114 -11.20 -2.64 -1.70
C MET A 114 -12.24 -2.17 -0.67
N LEU A 115 -13.12 -1.22 -1.02
CA LEU A 115 -14.20 -0.77 -0.14
C LEU A 115 -15.24 -1.88 0.14
N HIS A 116 -15.43 -2.80 -0.81
CA HIS A 116 -16.28 -3.99 -0.64
C HIS A 116 -15.52 -5.21 -0.11
N GLU A 117 -14.28 -5.02 0.35
CA GLU A 117 -13.41 -6.08 0.90
C GLU A 117 -13.35 -7.32 -0.03
N ARG A 118 -13.19 -7.11 -1.34
CA ARG A 118 -13.10 -8.21 -2.31
C ARG A 118 -11.78 -8.97 -2.19
N ARG A 119 -11.75 -10.16 -2.81
CA ARG A 119 -10.54 -10.93 -3.08
C ARG A 119 -9.86 -10.35 -4.32
N ILE A 120 -8.74 -9.66 -4.15
CA ILE A 120 -8.07 -8.88 -5.19
C ILE A 120 -6.68 -9.47 -5.49
N ILE A 121 -6.45 -9.80 -6.76
CA ILE A 121 -5.14 -10.18 -7.30
C ILE A 121 -4.67 -9.08 -8.25
N ILE A 122 -3.51 -8.51 -7.96
CA ILE A 122 -2.78 -7.65 -8.89
C ILE A 122 -1.68 -8.47 -9.55
N THR A 123 -1.49 -8.35 -10.86
CA THR A 123 -0.43 -9.07 -11.58
C THR A 123 0.34 -8.15 -12.52
N SER A 124 1.66 -8.40 -12.62
CA SER A 124 2.59 -7.71 -13.51
C SER A 124 3.83 -8.57 -13.74
N SER A 125 4.49 -8.38 -14.88
CA SER A 125 5.81 -8.96 -15.20
C SER A 125 6.96 -8.29 -14.43
N LYS A 126 6.75 -7.10 -13.86
CA LYS A 126 7.78 -6.37 -13.10
C LYS A 126 7.44 -6.40 -11.61
N LEU A 127 8.31 -6.99 -10.80
CA LEU A 127 8.13 -7.04 -9.35
C LEU A 127 8.04 -5.64 -8.70
N SER A 128 8.82 -4.67 -9.20
CA SER A 128 8.77 -3.29 -8.71
C SER A 128 7.37 -2.69 -8.88
N THR A 129 6.81 -2.82 -10.08
CA THR A 129 5.47 -2.32 -10.44
C THR A 129 4.40 -3.06 -9.66
N LEU A 130 4.52 -4.39 -9.54
CA LEU A 130 3.62 -5.23 -8.77
C LEU A 130 3.49 -4.78 -7.31
N THR A 131 4.61 -4.72 -6.58
CA THR A 131 4.60 -4.33 -5.16
C THR A 131 4.20 -2.88 -4.97
N ALA A 132 4.58 -2.00 -5.90
CA ALA A 132 4.20 -0.60 -5.85
C ALA A 132 2.70 -0.40 -6.05
N CYS A 133 2.08 -1.16 -6.96
CA CYS A 133 0.63 -1.13 -7.15
C CYS A 133 -0.11 -1.62 -5.92
N VAL A 134 0.34 -2.72 -5.29
CA VAL A 134 -0.30 -3.26 -4.07
C VAL A 134 -0.18 -2.28 -2.89
N HIS A 135 1.00 -1.73 -2.64
CA HIS A 135 1.19 -0.73 -1.57
C HIS A 135 0.51 0.61 -1.89
N GLY A 136 0.60 1.05 -3.14
CA GLY A 136 0.04 2.31 -3.62
C GLY A 136 -1.48 2.32 -3.58
N SER A 137 -2.14 1.24 -4.03
CA SER A 137 -3.59 1.12 -3.95
C SER A 137 -4.08 1.08 -2.50
N ALA A 138 -3.45 0.28 -1.63
CA ALA A 138 -3.81 0.17 -0.22
C ALA A 138 -3.66 1.51 0.53
N ALA A 139 -2.64 2.31 0.19
CA ALA A 139 -2.44 3.63 0.79
C ALA A 139 -3.58 4.62 0.48
N MET A 140 -4.34 4.41 -0.60
CA MET A 140 -5.48 5.27 -0.96
C MET A 140 -6.70 5.06 -0.05
N LEU A 141 -6.69 4.04 0.81
CA LEU A 141 -7.71 3.83 1.83
C LEU A 141 -7.55 4.76 3.05
N TYR A 142 -6.45 5.51 3.16
CA TYR A 142 -6.20 6.39 4.30
C TYR A 142 -7.40 7.30 4.60
N PRO A 143 -7.87 7.41 5.86
CA PRO A 143 -7.23 6.94 7.11
C PRO A 143 -7.51 5.48 7.50
N MET A 144 -8.28 4.75 6.70
CA MET A 144 -8.49 3.32 6.86
C MET A 144 -7.29 2.55 6.32
N HIS A 145 -7.12 1.32 6.80
CA HIS A 145 -6.07 0.42 6.34
C HIS A 145 -6.70 -0.92 6.00
N TRP A 146 -6.16 -1.62 5.00
CA TRP A 146 -6.57 -2.99 4.72
C TRP A 146 -6.29 -3.89 5.93
N GLN A 147 -7.32 -4.60 6.42
CA GLN A 147 -7.24 -5.41 7.65
C GLN A 147 -7.04 -6.91 7.40
N HIS A 148 -7.30 -7.38 6.19
CA HIS A 148 -7.25 -8.81 5.86
C HIS A 148 -5.88 -9.21 5.28
N ILE A 149 -5.83 -10.37 4.61
CA ILE A 149 -4.59 -10.89 4.03
C ILE A 149 -4.01 -9.84 3.09
N PHE A 150 -2.75 -9.49 3.32
CA PHE A 150 -2.01 -8.49 2.55
C PHE A 150 -0.65 -9.05 2.19
N ILE A 151 -0.46 -9.43 0.92
CA ILE A 151 0.78 -10.04 0.43
C ILE A 151 1.22 -9.32 -0.85
N PRO A 152 2.11 -8.31 -0.77
CA PRO A 152 2.54 -7.53 -1.94
C PRO A 152 3.14 -8.34 -3.09
N VAL A 153 3.76 -9.48 -2.79
CA VAL A 153 4.24 -10.45 -3.77
C VAL A 153 4.12 -11.85 -3.19
N LEU A 154 3.37 -12.73 -3.84
CA LEU A 154 3.14 -14.09 -3.42
C LEU A 154 4.14 -15.05 -4.10
N PRO A 155 4.98 -15.77 -3.33
CA PRO A 155 5.89 -16.76 -3.87
C PRO A 155 5.18 -17.98 -4.49
N PRO A 156 5.83 -18.72 -5.41
CA PRO A 156 5.23 -19.87 -6.10
C PRO A 156 4.77 -21.02 -5.19
N HIS A 157 5.39 -21.18 -4.02
CA HIS A 157 5.05 -22.24 -3.07
C HIS A 157 3.88 -21.87 -2.14
N LEU A 158 3.44 -20.60 -2.16
CA LEU A 158 2.31 -20.10 -1.36
C LEU A 158 1.09 -19.79 -2.22
N LEU A 159 1.04 -20.23 -3.49
CA LEU A 159 -0.10 -19.96 -4.38
C LEU A 159 -1.42 -20.53 -3.83
N ASP A 160 -1.39 -21.48 -2.89
CA ASP A 160 -2.59 -22.06 -2.28
C ASP A 160 -3.38 -21.00 -1.48
N TYR A 161 -2.70 -19.94 -1.03
CA TYR A 161 -3.35 -18.80 -0.36
C TYR A 161 -4.27 -18.00 -1.27
N CYS A 162 -4.17 -18.10 -2.60
CA CYS A 162 -5.15 -17.48 -3.49
C CYS A 162 -6.54 -18.14 -3.38
N CYS A 163 -6.63 -19.36 -2.85
CA CYS A 163 -7.91 -20.06 -2.65
C CYS A 163 -8.59 -19.69 -1.33
N ALA A 164 -8.04 -18.73 -0.58
CA ALA A 164 -8.55 -18.26 0.70
C ALA A 164 -9.96 -17.65 0.52
N PRO A 165 -11.00 -18.09 1.27
CA PRO A 165 -12.35 -17.53 1.18
C PRO A 165 -12.51 -16.12 1.77
N MET A 166 -11.60 -15.71 2.66
CA MET A 166 -11.59 -14.38 3.26
C MET A 166 -11.07 -13.32 2.27
N PRO A 167 -11.40 -12.04 2.47
CA PRO A 167 -10.83 -10.95 1.67
C PRO A 167 -9.30 -11.00 1.66
N TYR A 168 -8.71 -10.66 0.51
CA TYR A 168 -7.27 -10.54 0.40
C TYR A 168 -6.87 -9.50 -0.64
N LEU A 169 -5.69 -8.92 -0.46
CA LEU A 169 -5.03 -8.10 -1.45
C LEU A 169 -3.64 -8.68 -1.69
N VAL A 170 -3.46 -9.30 -2.85
CA VAL A 170 -2.27 -10.11 -3.17
C VAL A 170 -1.68 -9.72 -4.52
N GLY A 171 -0.36 -9.60 -4.57
CA GLY A 171 0.38 -9.46 -5.83
C GLY A 171 0.90 -10.82 -6.31
N VAL A 172 0.65 -11.17 -7.57
CA VAL A 172 1.17 -12.40 -8.21
C VAL A 172 1.96 -12.03 -9.45
N HIS A 173 3.21 -12.47 -9.54
CA HIS A 173 4.01 -12.25 -10.74
C HIS A 173 3.36 -12.92 -11.97
N LEU A 174 3.41 -12.26 -13.14
CA LEU A 174 2.70 -12.69 -14.35
C LEU A 174 3.00 -14.14 -14.74
N SER A 175 4.24 -14.62 -14.55
CA SER A 175 4.61 -16.02 -14.85
C SER A 175 3.87 -17.07 -14.02
N LEU A 176 3.23 -16.67 -12.92
CA LEU A 176 2.47 -17.55 -12.03
C LEU A 176 0.95 -17.43 -12.22
N LEU A 177 0.48 -16.47 -13.02
CA LEU A 177 -0.94 -16.18 -13.19
C LEU A 177 -1.71 -17.39 -13.73
N GLU A 178 -1.18 -18.08 -14.74
CA GLU A 178 -1.82 -19.27 -15.32
C GLU A 178 -2.00 -20.39 -14.27
N ARG A 179 -1.00 -20.57 -13.40
CA ARG A 179 -1.09 -21.54 -12.30
C ARG A 179 -2.16 -21.14 -11.28
N VAL A 180 -2.34 -19.85 -11.06
CA VAL A 180 -3.38 -19.32 -10.18
C VAL A 180 -4.77 -19.48 -10.81
N LYS A 181 -4.94 -19.15 -12.10
CA LYS A 181 -6.20 -19.33 -12.83
C LYS A 181 -6.61 -20.80 -12.97
N SER A 182 -5.64 -21.72 -13.00
CA SER A 182 -5.93 -23.16 -13.04
C SER A 182 -6.57 -23.71 -11.76
N ARG A 183 -6.50 -22.95 -10.66
CA ARG A 183 -7.19 -23.24 -9.40
C ARG A 183 -8.52 -22.53 -9.50
N SER A 184 -9.62 -23.23 -9.29
CA SER A 184 -10.99 -22.69 -9.43
C SER A 184 -11.24 -21.50 -8.50
N LEU A 185 -10.84 -20.30 -8.94
CA LEU A 185 -11.01 -19.05 -8.23
C LEU A 185 -12.42 -18.53 -8.49
N GLU A 186 -13.27 -18.60 -7.48
CA GLU A 186 -14.59 -17.98 -7.50
C GLU A 186 -14.49 -16.56 -6.92
N ASP A 187 -15.28 -15.64 -7.46
CA ASP A 187 -15.37 -14.21 -7.13
C ASP A 187 -14.06 -13.50 -6.75
N VAL A 188 -13.10 -13.51 -7.66
CA VAL A 188 -11.81 -12.81 -7.53
C VAL A 188 -11.71 -11.69 -8.55
N VAL A 189 -11.32 -10.50 -8.10
CA VAL A 189 -10.97 -9.36 -8.96
C VAL A 189 -9.50 -9.50 -9.36
N ILE A 190 -9.22 -9.55 -10.66
CA ILE A 190 -7.86 -9.70 -11.19
C ILE A 190 -7.53 -8.49 -12.05
N LEU A 191 -6.53 -7.72 -11.64
CA LEU A 191 -5.96 -6.63 -12.46
C LEU A 191 -4.62 -7.07 -13.05
N ASN A 192 -4.54 -7.15 -14.37
CA ASN A 192 -3.27 -7.22 -15.08
C ASN A 192 -2.79 -5.81 -15.40
N VAL A 193 -1.72 -5.38 -14.71
CA VAL A 193 -1.14 -4.05 -14.81
C VAL A 193 -0.42 -3.85 -16.15
N ASP A 194 0.14 -4.92 -16.72
CA ASP A 194 0.91 -4.81 -17.97
C ASP A 194 0.00 -4.50 -19.17
N THR A 195 -1.24 -5.02 -19.16
CA THR A 195 -2.26 -4.80 -20.19
C THR A 195 -3.35 -3.82 -19.78
N ASN A 196 -3.34 -3.35 -18.52
CA ASN A 196 -4.43 -2.58 -17.91
C ASN A 196 -5.81 -3.24 -18.06
N THR A 197 -5.87 -4.58 -18.04
CA THR A 197 -7.12 -5.34 -18.12
C THR A 197 -7.56 -5.78 -16.73
N LEU A 198 -8.79 -5.42 -16.35
CA LEU A 198 -9.41 -5.79 -15.09
C LEU A 198 -10.54 -6.79 -15.35
N GLU A 199 -10.40 -7.98 -14.77
CA GLU A 199 -11.42 -9.03 -14.73
C GLU A 199 -12.13 -8.93 -13.38
N SER A 200 -13.42 -8.63 -13.36
CA SER A 200 -14.22 -8.57 -12.13
C SER A 200 -15.55 -9.27 -12.32
N PRO A 201 -15.98 -10.14 -11.37
CA PRO A 201 -17.29 -10.78 -11.38
C PRO A 201 -18.42 -9.79 -11.05
N THR A 202 -18.12 -8.72 -10.32
CA THR A 202 -19.08 -7.73 -9.81
C THR A 202 -18.74 -6.32 -10.29
N ASP A 203 -19.75 -5.46 -10.44
CA ASP A 203 -19.57 -4.04 -10.74
C ASP A 203 -19.69 -3.19 -9.46
N ASP A 204 -18.70 -3.36 -8.58
CA ASP A 204 -18.65 -2.66 -7.29
C ASP A 204 -18.54 -1.13 -7.46
N LEU A 205 -18.03 -0.66 -8.61
CA LEU A 205 -17.88 0.76 -8.88
C LEU A 205 -19.25 1.44 -9.06
N HIS A 206 -20.22 0.73 -9.65
CA HIS A 206 -21.58 1.21 -9.81
C HIS A 206 -22.32 1.38 -8.47
N ASN A 207 -21.94 0.62 -7.44
CA ASN A 207 -22.53 0.73 -6.10
C ASN A 207 -22.07 1.98 -5.34
N LEU A 208 -21.02 2.65 -5.80
CA LEU A 208 -20.56 3.90 -5.19
C LEU A 208 -21.36 5.11 -5.68
N PRO A 209 -21.59 6.13 -4.82
CA PRO A 209 -22.23 7.38 -5.23
C PRO A 209 -21.56 8.02 -6.45
N SER A 210 -22.32 8.23 -7.52
CA SER A 210 -21.80 8.67 -8.82
C SER A 210 -21.17 10.07 -8.77
N ASP A 211 -21.64 10.93 -7.87
CA ASP A 211 -21.09 12.26 -7.62
C ASP A 211 -19.67 12.18 -7.03
N VAL A 212 -19.44 11.26 -6.09
CA VAL A 212 -18.11 11.01 -5.50
C VAL A 212 -17.17 10.43 -6.55
N VAL A 213 -17.62 9.42 -7.30
CA VAL A 213 -16.82 8.76 -8.34
C VAL A 213 -16.46 9.74 -9.46
N SER A 214 -17.41 10.54 -9.94
CA SER A 214 -17.18 11.53 -11.00
C SER A 214 -16.24 12.65 -10.55
N SER A 215 -16.40 13.15 -9.33
CA SER A 215 -15.49 14.12 -8.70
C SER A 215 -14.06 13.56 -8.61
N LEU A 216 -13.89 12.34 -8.09
CA LEU A 216 -12.59 11.67 -7.99
C LEU A 216 -11.95 11.47 -9.36
N LYS A 217 -12.69 10.91 -10.32
CA LYS A 217 -12.24 10.70 -11.70
C LYS A 217 -11.80 12.00 -12.36
N SER A 218 -12.56 13.08 -12.17
CA SER A 218 -12.24 14.40 -12.74
C SER A 218 -10.95 14.97 -12.15
N LYS A 219 -10.69 14.76 -10.85
CA LYS A 219 -9.45 15.20 -10.20
C LYS A 219 -8.25 14.38 -10.71
N LEU A 220 -8.36 13.06 -10.76
CA LEU A 220 -7.27 12.19 -11.20
C LEU A 220 -6.86 12.44 -12.67
N LYS A 221 -7.77 12.87 -13.53
CA LYS A 221 -7.47 13.23 -14.93
C LYS A 221 -6.79 14.59 -15.11
N LYS A 222 -6.77 15.46 -14.08
CA LYS A 222 -6.15 16.78 -14.19
C LYS A 222 -4.63 16.66 -14.06
N GLN A 223 -3.89 17.27 -14.99
CA GLN A 223 -2.43 17.30 -14.96
C GLN A 223 -1.87 17.88 -13.64
N SER A 224 -2.54 18.87 -13.05
CA SER A 224 -2.13 19.46 -11.76
C SER A 224 -2.21 18.48 -10.57
N THR A 225 -2.93 17.37 -10.72
CA THR A 225 -3.07 16.33 -9.69
C THR A 225 -1.96 15.28 -9.77
N ALA A 226 -1.25 15.20 -10.90
CA ALA A 226 -0.17 14.24 -11.15
C ALA A 226 1.12 14.54 -10.38
N THR A 227 1.22 15.69 -9.70
CA THR A 227 2.39 16.10 -8.91
C THR A 227 2.01 16.47 -7.47
N GLY A 228 2.94 16.32 -6.54
CA GLY A 228 2.73 16.57 -5.12
C GLY A 228 1.71 15.60 -4.51
N SER A 229 0.92 16.08 -3.54
CA SER A 229 -0.10 15.27 -2.85
C SER A 229 -1.45 15.18 -3.57
N GLY A 230 -1.53 15.59 -4.84
CA GLY A 230 -2.79 15.70 -5.59
C GLY A 230 -3.60 14.41 -5.61
N VAL A 231 -2.97 13.30 -6.04
CA VAL A 231 -3.60 11.98 -6.11
C VAL A 231 -4.10 11.52 -4.74
N ALA A 232 -3.21 11.50 -3.74
CA ALA A 232 -3.55 11.06 -2.38
C ALA A 232 -4.67 11.93 -1.76
N ARG A 233 -4.64 13.24 -1.99
CA ARG A 233 -5.68 14.17 -1.53
C ARG A 233 -7.02 13.94 -2.24
N ALA A 234 -7.01 13.57 -3.52
CA ALA A 234 -8.24 13.24 -4.25
C ALA A 234 -8.95 12.03 -3.62
N PHE A 235 -8.22 10.96 -3.33
CA PHE A 235 -8.74 9.79 -2.62
C PHE A 235 -9.16 10.11 -1.18
N LEU A 236 -8.38 10.92 -0.46
CA LEU A 236 -8.77 11.36 0.89
C LEU A 236 -10.09 12.16 0.88
N HIS A 237 -10.31 13.00 -0.13
CA HIS A 237 -11.61 13.68 -0.28
C HIS A 237 -12.74 12.71 -0.58
N ALA A 238 -12.50 11.66 -1.37
CA ALA A 238 -13.50 10.61 -1.62
C ALA A 238 -13.81 9.83 -0.32
N GLN A 239 -12.79 9.42 0.44
CA GLN A 239 -12.95 8.80 1.76
C GLN A 239 -13.77 9.68 2.71
N ALA A 240 -13.47 10.98 2.76
CA ALA A 240 -14.22 11.93 3.58
C ALA A 240 -15.67 12.10 3.12
N ALA A 241 -15.95 12.05 1.82
CA ALA A 241 -17.30 12.14 1.29
C ALA A 241 -18.13 10.88 1.60
N LEU A 242 -17.53 9.69 1.44
CA LEU A 242 -18.20 8.41 1.68
C LEU A 242 -18.45 8.16 3.18
N PHE A 243 -17.45 8.42 4.00
CA PHE A 243 -17.47 8.01 5.41
C PHE A 243 -17.61 9.18 6.39
N GLY A 244 -17.56 10.44 5.96
CA GLY A 244 -17.50 11.61 6.84
C GLY A 244 -18.68 11.78 7.79
N SER A 245 -19.85 11.24 7.44
CA SER A 245 -21.06 11.23 8.28
C SER A 245 -20.93 10.37 9.54
N TYR A 246 -19.87 9.57 9.68
CA TYR A 246 -19.62 8.76 10.89
C TYR A 246 -19.56 9.60 12.17
N ARG A 247 -19.13 10.87 12.09
CA ARG A 247 -19.04 11.78 13.24
C ARG A 247 -20.41 12.04 13.85
N ASP A 248 -21.45 12.16 13.03
CA ASP A 248 -22.82 12.42 13.48
C ASP A 248 -23.43 11.22 14.20
N ALA A 249 -22.88 10.02 13.98
CA ALA A 249 -23.27 8.79 14.67
C ALA A 249 -22.66 8.67 16.07
N LEU A 250 -21.65 9.48 16.42
CA LEU A 250 -21.03 9.47 17.74
C LEU A 250 -21.90 10.25 18.74
N ARG A 251 -22.68 9.52 19.54
CA ARG A 251 -23.43 10.10 20.65
C ARG A 251 -22.56 10.20 21.89
N TYR A 252 -22.24 11.41 22.32
CA TYR A 252 -21.55 11.63 23.59
C TYR A 252 -22.57 11.61 24.74
N LYS A 253 -22.55 10.57 25.58
CA LYS A 253 -23.32 10.58 26.85
C LYS A 253 -22.52 11.36 27.91
N PRO A 254 -23.06 12.43 28.50
CA PRO A 254 -22.43 13.08 29.65
C PRO A 254 -22.31 12.08 30.82
N ARG A 255 -21.11 11.97 31.40
CA ARG A 255 -20.83 11.12 32.57
C ARG A 255 -21.62 11.59 33.79
N ALA A 256 -22.59 10.82 34.25
CA ALA A 256 -22.98 10.85 35.66
C ALA A 256 -21.89 10.16 36.49
N GLN A 257 -21.53 10.74 37.63
CA GLN A 257 -20.41 10.32 38.49
C GLN A 257 -20.54 8.86 38.96
N SER A 258 -19.81 7.93 38.34
CA SER A 258 -18.96 6.93 39.01
C SER A 258 -18.30 6.00 37.98
N ASN A 259 -17.02 5.74 38.20
CA ASN A 259 -16.18 4.67 37.64
C ASN A 259 -15.99 4.54 36.11
N LYS A 260 -14.77 4.92 35.70
CA LYS A 260 -13.87 4.45 34.62
C LYS A 260 -14.47 3.85 33.33
N THR A 261 -13.91 4.33 32.22
CA THR A 261 -14.17 4.05 30.78
C THR A 261 -15.48 4.62 30.21
N SER A 262 -15.34 5.64 29.36
CA SER A 262 -16.42 6.14 28.49
C SER A 262 -16.70 5.09 27.42
N VAL A 263 -17.83 4.40 27.52
CA VAL A 263 -18.30 3.47 26.47
C VAL A 263 -18.91 4.31 25.35
N CYS A 264 -18.27 4.33 24.18
CA CYS A 264 -18.88 4.82 22.96
C CYS A 264 -19.87 3.75 22.46
N GLU A 265 -21.16 3.94 22.70
CA GLU A 265 -22.19 3.13 22.02
C GLU A 265 -22.40 3.70 20.61
N SER A 266 -21.70 3.13 19.62
CA SER A 266 -21.97 3.38 18.21
C SER A 266 -23.20 2.58 17.77
N ARG A 267 -24.40 3.17 17.88
CA ARG A 267 -25.50 2.77 16.99
C ARG A 267 -25.32 3.54 15.68
N MET A 268 -24.49 3.02 14.78
CA MET A 268 -24.54 3.43 13.38
C MET A 268 -25.97 3.18 12.90
N LYS A 269 -26.68 4.24 12.53
CA LYS A 269 -27.98 4.09 11.85
C LYS A 269 -27.73 3.17 10.66
N GLN A 270 -28.62 2.20 10.44
CA GLN A 270 -28.57 1.25 9.32
C GLN A 270 -28.35 1.92 7.95
N HIS A 271 -28.58 3.23 7.81
CA HIS A 271 -28.25 3.97 6.59
C HIS A 271 -26.76 4.10 6.22
N CYS A 272 -25.81 3.88 7.13
CA CYS A 272 -24.37 4.01 6.82
C CYS A 272 -23.65 2.66 6.63
N LEU A 273 -24.29 1.54 6.96
CA LEU A 273 -23.71 0.19 6.89
C LEU A 273 -24.79 -0.85 6.52
N GLN A 274 -25.71 -0.51 5.61
CA GLN A 274 -26.29 -1.63 4.86
C GLN A 274 -25.15 -2.19 4.01
N PRO A 275 -24.85 -3.49 4.10
CA PRO A 275 -23.97 -4.11 3.11
C PRO A 275 -24.64 -3.85 1.76
N PHE A 276 -23.96 -3.08 0.91
CA PHE A 276 -24.23 -3.10 -0.51
C PHE A 276 -23.82 -4.47 -1.04
#